data_AF-A0A1F9F6W9-F1
#
_entry.id   AF-A0A1F9F6W9-F1
#
_cell.length_a   1.000
_cell.length_b   1.000
_cell.length_c   1.000
_cell.angle_alpha   90.00
_cell.angle_beta   90.00
_cell.angle_gamma   90.00
#
_symmetry.space_group_name_H-M   'P 1'
#
loop_
_entity.id
_entity.type
_entity.pdbx_description
1 polymer ?
#
loop_
_entity_poly.entity_id
_entity_poly.type
_entity_poly.pdbx_seq_one_letter_code
_entity_poly.pdbx_strand_id
1 'polypeptide(L)'
;MRPLLFILYFSLVSMPALYANACETLLDAPGAVILNAEPVILSPQGEGSHTSSFITYLSRLLDARLIGDEHLVRFSEGLEDGKVVNPISEVEATDFKLSVQRSGLEYLIQSGGFDSDVLLYWAREKLFERGVVRVQRKEVHTKTQIPIQLMEFQEIPAGEFWMGEEGKKRKVRIEKPYEMARFQLTQWQWTKVVGENPSEFIYGPESIEVEIDGKKIRMQPNHPVEKIAWDDVHDLFLPKLNALSNKDDSLIYEVIPDHIQGALYDLPTEEQWERAARAGTDTVYSFGDDEAELPKYAWFSKNANGSTHVVGLKLPNAFGLFDMHGNVQEWVKDKSGSDHVVRGGGWHLNAKPLRSAGRGSWGADSCGNYVGFRPLRTNP
;
A
#
# COMPACT_ATOMS: atom_id res chain seq x y z
N MET A 1 1.43 -59.79 -47.99
CA MET A 1 2.24 -60.07 -46.78
C MET A 1 1.56 -59.39 -45.59
N ARG A 2 1.14 -60.14 -44.57
CA ARG A 2 0.80 -59.62 -43.22
C ARG A 2 2.12 -59.32 -42.44
N PRO A 3 2.07 -58.94 -41.15
CA PRO A 3 1.96 -57.60 -40.56
C PRO A 3 3.26 -57.29 -39.77
N LEU A 4 3.32 -56.20 -39.00
CA LEU A 4 3.97 -56.24 -37.68
C LEU A 4 3.63 -55.01 -36.84
N LEU A 5 2.75 -55.26 -35.88
CA LEU A 5 2.60 -54.52 -34.64
C LEU A 5 3.88 -54.79 -33.81
N PHE A 6 4.55 -53.75 -33.33
CA PHE A 6 5.43 -53.88 -32.16
C PHE A 6 5.05 -52.81 -31.15
N ILE A 7 4.38 -53.26 -30.10
CA ILE A 7 4.28 -52.58 -28.82
C ILE A 7 5.62 -52.81 -28.11
N LEU A 8 6.30 -51.73 -27.72
CA LEU A 8 7.35 -51.79 -26.72
C LEU A 8 6.93 -50.90 -25.55
N TYR A 9 6.57 -51.58 -24.46
CA TYR A 9 6.48 -51.03 -23.11
C TYR A 9 7.87 -50.53 -22.72
N PHE A 10 7.99 -49.25 -22.36
CA PHE A 10 9.03 -48.80 -21.46
C PHE A 10 8.39 -48.17 -20.22
N SER A 11 8.87 -48.67 -19.09
CA SER A 11 8.51 -48.37 -17.71
C SER A 11 8.63 -46.88 -17.36
N LEU A 12 7.70 -46.43 -16.52
CA LEU A 12 7.85 -45.24 -15.68
C LEU A 12 9.22 -45.22 -15.01
N VAL A 13 10.09 -44.30 -15.43
CA VAL A 13 11.02 -43.53 -14.57
C VAL A 13 11.36 -42.25 -15.35
N SER A 14 10.90 -41.11 -14.80
CA SER A 14 11.37 -39.73 -15.01
C SER A 14 11.63 -39.25 -16.45
N MET A 15 10.70 -38.51 -17.07
CA MET A 15 11.05 -37.47 -18.08
C MET A 15 9.98 -36.37 -18.18
N PRO A 16 10.02 -35.33 -17.31
CA PRO A 16 9.19 -34.12 -17.43
C PRO A 16 9.58 -33.22 -18.62
N ALA A 17 10.81 -33.34 -19.14
CA ALA A 17 11.38 -32.41 -20.12
C ALA A 17 10.80 -32.52 -21.55
N LEU A 18 10.18 -33.65 -21.93
CA LEU A 18 9.66 -33.84 -23.30
C LEU A 18 8.33 -33.12 -23.57
N TYR A 19 7.58 -32.74 -22.53
CA TYR A 19 6.25 -32.15 -22.68
C TYR A 19 6.26 -30.65 -22.98
N ALA A 20 7.31 -29.93 -22.59
CA ALA A 20 7.50 -28.54 -22.97
C ALA A 20 7.69 -28.39 -24.50
N ASN A 21 8.41 -29.34 -25.12
CA ASN A 21 8.70 -29.33 -26.55
C ASN A 21 7.48 -29.67 -27.43
N ALA A 22 6.53 -30.47 -26.95
CA ALA A 22 5.31 -30.77 -27.71
C ALA A 22 4.38 -29.55 -27.84
N CYS A 23 4.49 -28.58 -26.92
CA CYS A 23 3.79 -27.31 -26.99
C CYS A 23 4.52 -26.27 -27.85
N GLU A 24 5.85 -26.35 -27.98
CA GLU A 24 6.63 -25.47 -28.86
C GLU A 24 6.37 -25.74 -30.35
N THR A 25 6.16 -27.00 -30.75
CA THR A 25 5.84 -27.36 -32.13
C THR A 25 4.50 -26.80 -32.63
N LEU A 26 3.63 -26.34 -31.74
CA LEU A 26 2.36 -25.68 -32.06
C LEU A 26 2.50 -24.16 -32.28
N LEU A 27 3.61 -23.55 -31.85
CA LEU A 27 3.87 -22.11 -31.95
C LEU A 27 4.59 -21.71 -33.27
N ASP A 28 5.29 -22.65 -33.92
CA ASP A 28 6.11 -22.37 -35.12
C ASP A 28 5.39 -22.55 -36.48
N ALA A 29 4.06 -22.64 -36.52
CA ALA A 29 3.33 -22.56 -37.78
C ALA A 29 3.27 -21.10 -38.30
N PRO A 30 3.66 -20.83 -39.56
CA PRO A 30 4.08 -19.50 -39.99
C PRO A 30 2.92 -18.49 -40.04
N GLY A 31 3.09 -17.34 -39.39
CA GLY A 31 2.16 -16.21 -39.55
C GLY A 31 2.21 -15.07 -38.52
N ALA A 32 3.36 -14.68 -37.95
CA ALA A 32 3.50 -13.41 -37.24
C ALA A 32 4.98 -12.96 -37.15
N VAL A 33 5.24 -11.67 -37.40
CA VAL A 33 6.57 -11.05 -37.36
C VAL A 33 6.84 -10.53 -35.93
N ILE A 34 7.95 -10.96 -35.35
CA ILE A 34 8.57 -10.44 -34.10
C ILE A 34 9.87 -9.71 -34.47
N LEU A 35 10.11 -8.53 -33.89
CA LEU A 35 11.41 -7.99 -33.46
C LEU A 35 11.08 -6.95 -32.37
N ASN A 36 11.72 -6.82 -31.20
CA ASN A 36 12.87 -7.42 -30.57
C ASN A 36 12.78 -7.08 -29.07
N ALA A 37 13.18 -8.00 -28.19
CA ALA A 37 13.87 -7.64 -26.94
C ALA A 37 14.54 -8.89 -26.36
N GLU A 38 15.87 -8.89 -26.34
CA GLU A 38 16.69 -9.62 -25.37
C GLU A 38 17.33 -8.55 -24.45
N PRO A 39 17.75 -8.85 -23.19
CA PRO A 39 18.60 -10.02 -22.92
C PRO A 39 18.57 -10.64 -21.49
N VAL A 40 19.36 -11.73 -21.37
CA VAL A 40 20.05 -12.29 -20.19
C VAL A 40 19.28 -13.16 -19.17
N ILE A 41 19.33 -14.47 -19.45
CA ILE A 41 19.91 -15.59 -18.68
C ILE A 41 19.95 -15.49 -17.13
N LEU A 42 19.17 -16.36 -16.49
CA LEU A 42 19.54 -17.04 -15.24
C LEU A 42 19.71 -18.55 -15.53
N SER A 43 20.87 -19.11 -15.20
CA SER A 43 21.20 -20.53 -15.34
C SER A 43 20.86 -21.34 -14.07
N PRO A 44 20.75 -22.68 -14.17
CA PRO A 44 19.64 -23.45 -13.59
C PRO A 44 20.05 -24.37 -12.42
N GLN A 45 19.10 -24.70 -11.54
CA GLN A 45 19.10 -25.93 -10.74
C GLN A 45 17.65 -26.35 -10.44
N GLY A 46 17.25 -27.55 -10.88
CA GLY A 46 16.06 -28.27 -10.41
C GLY A 46 15.00 -28.55 -11.47
N GLU A 47 14.74 -29.84 -11.73
CA GLU A 47 13.64 -30.34 -12.57
C GLU A 47 12.31 -29.64 -12.24
N GLY A 48 11.69 -29.02 -13.24
CA GLY A 48 10.46 -28.26 -13.05
C GLY A 48 9.32 -29.16 -12.57
N SER A 49 8.77 -28.87 -11.38
CA SER A 49 7.62 -29.60 -10.84
C SER A 49 6.42 -29.54 -11.79
N HIS A 50 5.51 -30.52 -11.72
CA HIS A 50 4.24 -30.50 -12.48
C HIS A 50 3.51 -29.16 -12.26
N THR A 51 3.55 -28.63 -11.02
CA THR A 51 3.07 -27.29 -10.66
C THR A 51 3.73 -26.17 -11.47
N SER A 52 5.06 -26.17 -11.58
CA SER A 52 5.80 -25.14 -12.33
C SER A 52 5.49 -25.18 -13.83
N SER A 53 5.35 -26.38 -14.38
CA SER A 53 4.96 -26.59 -15.78
C SER A 53 3.53 -26.10 -16.04
N PHE A 54 2.62 -26.35 -15.10
CA PHE A 54 1.23 -25.91 -15.19
C PHE A 54 1.09 -24.38 -15.08
N ILE A 55 1.82 -23.76 -14.14
CA ILE A 55 1.92 -22.30 -14.01
C ILE A 55 2.47 -21.67 -15.30
N THR A 56 3.53 -22.25 -15.85
CA THR A 56 4.15 -21.76 -17.10
C THR A 56 3.15 -21.82 -18.25
N TYR A 57 2.40 -22.91 -18.36
CA TYR A 57 1.40 -23.09 -19.40
C TYR A 57 0.25 -22.08 -19.25
N LEU A 58 -0.33 -21.94 -18.06
CA LEU A 58 -1.39 -20.95 -17.81
C LEU A 58 -0.90 -19.51 -18.05
N SER A 59 0.34 -19.19 -17.68
CA SER A 59 0.95 -17.88 -17.94
C SER A 59 1.05 -17.57 -19.43
N ARG A 60 1.45 -18.55 -20.25
CA ARG A 60 1.46 -18.38 -21.73
C ARG A 60 0.07 -18.15 -22.30
N LEU A 61 -0.96 -18.81 -21.77
CA LEU A 61 -2.35 -18.58 -22.20
C LEU A 61 -2.84 -17.18 -21.84
N LEU A 62 -2.40 -16.64 -20.70
CA LEU A 62 -2.67 -15.26 -20.29
C LEU A 62 -1.97 -14.26 -21.20
N ASP A 63 -0.68 -14.48 -21.50
CA ASP A 63 0.10 -13.63 -22.40
C ASP A 63 -0.48 -13.59 -23.82
N ALA A 64 -0.93 -14.75 -24.30
CA ALA A 64 -1.62 -14.90 -25.58
C ALA A 64 -3.08 -14.39 -25.56
N ARG A 65 -3.58 -13.93 -24.39
CA ARG A 65 -4.96 -13.47 -24.16
C ARG A 65 -6.03 -14.51 -24.52
N LEU A 66 -5.68 -15.79 -24.42
CA LEU A 66 -6.62 -16.89 -24.63
C LEU A 66 -7.45 -17.13 -23.37
N ILE A 67 -6.89 -16.92 -22.19
CA ILE A 67 -7.63 -16.91 -20.93
C ILE A 67 -7.46 -15.54 -20.25
N GLY A 68 -8.40 -15.22 -19.36
CA GLY A 68 -8.48 -13.90 -18.74
C GLY A 68 -8.84 -13.96 -17.25
N ASP A 69 -9.25 -12.82 -16.72
CA ASP A 69 -9.52 -12.61 -15.29
C ASP A 69 -10.58 -13.58 -14.75
N GLU A 70 -11.69 -13.72 -15.47
CA GLU A 70 -12.79 -14.62 -15.12
C GLU A 70 -12.36 -16.10 -15.07
N HIS A 71 -11.40 -16.47 -15.92
CA HIS A 71 -10.84 -17.83 -15.97
C HIS A 71 -9.95 -18.08 -14.75
N LEU A 72 -9.11 -17.11 -14.38
CA LEU A 72 -8.26 -17.18 -13.19
C LEU A 72 -9.06 -17.18 -11.89
N VAL A 73 -10.15 -16.42 -11.81
CA VAL A 73 -11.06 -16.45 -10.64
C VAL A 73 -11.64 -17.84 -10.44
N ARG A 74 -12.17 -18.44 -11.52
CA ARG A 74 -12.72 -19.81 -11.50
C ARG A 74 -11.66 -20.84 -11.09
N PHE A 75 -10.42 -20.64 -11.53
CA PHE A 75 -9.29 -21.47 -11.13
C PHE A 75 -9.02 -21.36 -9.63
N SER A 76 -8.93 -20.13 -9.10
CA SER A 76 -8.65 -19.90 -7.68
C SER A 76 -9.76 -20.43 -6.77
N GLU A 77 -11.03 -20.27 -7.14
CA GLU A 77 -12.17 -20.80 -6.38
C GLU A 77 -12.11 -22.32 -6.28
N GLY A 78 -11.77 -23.01 -7.38
CA GLY A 78 -11.59 -24.46 -7.33
C GLY A 78 -10.46 -24.89 -6.40
N LEU A 79 -9.33 -24.19 -6.43
CA LEU A 79 -8.18 -24.49 -5.57
C LEU A 79 -8.49 -24.26 -4.09
N GLU A 80 -9.26 -23.21 -3.77
CA GLU A 80 -9.77 -22.95 -2.41
C GLU A 80 -10.68 -24.08 -1.91
N ASP A 81 -11.44 -24.69 -2.82
CA ASP A 81 -12.24 -25.89 -2.55
C ASP A 81 -11.40 -27.20 -2.53
N GLY A 82 -10.07 -27.09 -2.59
CA GLY A 82 -9.13 -28.21 -2.56
C GLY A 82 -9.08 -29.01 -3.87
N LYS A 83 -9.45 -28.41 -5.01
CA LYS A 83 -9.54 -29.07 -6.32
C LYS A 83 -8.86 -28.25 -7.41
N VAL A 84 -7.99 -28.89 -8.19
CA VAL A 84 -7.48 -28.27 -9.42
C VAL A 84 -8.54 -28.42 -10.52
N VAL A 85 -9.20 -27.32 -10.89
CA VAL A 85 -10.28 -27.29 -11.90
C VAL A 85 -9.81 -26.67 -13.21
N ASN A 86 -10.47 -26.99 -14.33
CA ASN A 86 -10.18 -26.34 -15.60
C ASN A 86 -10.81 -24.93 -15.61
N PRO A 87 -10.01 -23.87 -15.82
CA PRO A 87 -10.52 -22.50 -15.83
C PRO A 87 -11.34 -22.14 -17.07
N ILE A 88 -11.23 -22.88 -18.18
CA ILE A 88 -12.06 -22.69 -19.39
C ILE A 88 -13.28 -23.60 -19.27
N SER A 89 -14.49 -23.16 -19.58
CA SER A 89 -15.72 -23.98 -19.56
C SER A 89 -16.00 -24.65 -20.91
N GLU A 90 -16.90 -25.65 -20.93
CA GLU A 90 -17.35 -26.27 -22.20
C GLU A 90 -18.03 -25.27 -23.14
N VAL A 91 -18.75 -24.30 -22.57
CA VAL A 91 -19.47 -23.27 -23.35
C VAL A 91 -18.48 -22.30 -24.02
N GLU A 92 -17.42 -21.90 -23.31
CA GLU A 92 -16.36 -21.03 -23.85
C GLU A 92 -15.51 -21.76 -24.91
N ALA A 93 -15.40 -23.09 -24.82
CA ALA A 93 -14.70 -23.95 -25.79
C ALA A 93 -15.45 -24.15 -27.12
N THR A 94 -16.44 -23.32 -27.42
CA THR A 94 -17.09 -23.26 -28.74
C THR A 94 -16.19 -22.59 -29.80
N ASP A 95 -15.23 -21.76 -29.37
CA ASP A 95 -14.14 -21.28 -30.22
C ASP A 95 -13.06 -22.38 -30.40
N PHE A 96 -12.59 -22.57 -31.63
CA PHE A 96 -11.63 -23.63 -31.96
C PHE A 96 -10.31 -23.51 -31.17
N LYS A 97 -9.80 -22.30 -30.95
CA LYS A 97 -8.54 -22.10 -30.20
C LYS A 97 -8.76 -22.42 -28.73
N LEU A 98 -9.84 -21.93 -28.12
CA LEU A 98 -10.18 -22.24 -26.73
C LEU A 98 -10.46 -23.73 -26.51
N SER A 99 -11.07 -24.40 -27.48
CA SER A 99 -11.30 -25.85 -27.46
C SER A 99 -9.99 -26.64 -27.32
N VAL A 100 -8.99 -26.33 -28.16
CA VAL A 100 -7.66 -26.96 -28.10
C VAL A 100 -7.00 -26.71 -26.74
N GLN A 101 -7.07 -25.47 -26.22
CA GLN A 101 -6.49 -25.15 -24.91
C GLN A 101 -7.19 -25.85 -23.75
N ARG A 102 -8.53 -25.94 -23.78
CA ARG A 102 -9.33 -26.63 -22.77
C ARG A 102 -8.92 -28.10 -22.67
N SER A 103 -8.84 -28.81 -23.80
CA SER A 103 -8.43 -30.22 -23.82
C SER A 103 -7.00 -30.42 -23.30
N GLY A 104 -6.08 -29.50 -23.63
CA GLY A 104 -4.72 -29.52 -23.09
C GLY A 104 -4.68 -29.32 -21.57
N LEU A 105 -5.45 -28.37 -21.04
CA LEU A 105 -5.59 -28.14 -19.59
C LEU A 105 -6.20 -29.34 -18.88
N GLU A 106 -7.25 -29.95 -19.44
CA GLU A 106 -7.87 -31.18 -18.90
C GLU A 106 -6.87 -32.33 -18.79
N TYR A 107 -6.07 -32.54 -19.83
CA TYR A 107 -5.04 -33.57 -19.83
C TYR A 107 -4.00 -33.32 -18.73
N LEU A 108 -3.50 -32.09 -18.61
CA LEU A 108 -2.55 -31.72 -17.54
C LEU A 108 -3.17 -31.95 -16.16
N ILE A 109 -4.38 -31.47 -15.92
CA ILE A 109 -5.09 -31.65 -14.63
C ILE A 109 -5.25 -33.14 -14.29
N GLN A 110 -5.65 -33.97 -15.26
CA GLN A 110 -5.82 -35.41 -15.08
C GLN A 110 -4.51 -36.17 -14.87
N SER A 111 -3.40 -35.66 -15.40
CA SER A 111 -2.07 -36.25 -15.19
C SER A 111 -1.55 -36.10 -13.75
N GLY A 112 -2.12 -35.18 -12.97
CA GLY A 112 -2.02 -35.09 -11.52
C GLY A 112 -0.67 -34.62 -10.96
N GLY A 113 -0.56 -34.59 -9.62
CA GLY A 113 0.68 -34.28 -8.90
C GLY A 113 0.96 -32.79 -8.66
N PHE A 114 -0.09 -31.96 -8.56
CA PHE A 114 0.05 -30.52 -8.34
C PHE A 114 0.00 -30.13 -6.86
N ASP A 115 0.76 -29.08 -6.54
CA ASP A 115 0.69 -28.38 -5.26
C ASP A 115 -0.38 -27.28 -5.37
N SER A 116 -1.50 -27.47 -4.66
CA SER A 116 -2.65 -26.57 -4.77
C SER A 116 -2.39 -25.21 -4.11
N ASP A 117 -1.56 -25.16 -3.08
CA ASP A 117 -1.26 -23.91 -2.36
C ASP A 117 -0.38 -23.01 -3.20
N VAL A 118 0.62 -23.59 -3.89
CA VAL A 118 1.47 -22.86 -4.84
C VAL A 118 0.67 -22.36 -6.04
N LEU A 119 -0.27 -23.17 -6.57
CA LEU A 119 -1.15 -22.74 -7.65
C LEU A 119 -2.10 -21.62 -7.20
N LEU A 120 -2.63 -21.70 -5.98
CA LEU A 120 -3.56 -20.71 -5.45
C LEU A 120 -2.84 -19.40 -5.18
N TYR A 121 -1.62 -19.45 -4.63
CA TYR A 121 -0.76 -18.30 -4.46
C TYR A 121 -0.50 -17.61 -5.81
N TRP A 122 -0.05 -18.35 -6.82
CA TRP A 122 0.18 -17.80 -8.17
C TRP A 122 -1.08 -17.20 -8.78
N ALA A 123 -2.23 -17.88 -8.68
CA ALA A 123 -3.49 -17.39 -9.23
C ALA A 123 -3.92 -16.07 -8.56
N ARG A 124 -3.80 -15.99 -7.22
CA ARG A 124 -4.10 -14.77 -6.45
C ARG A 124 -3.13 -13.64 -6.75
N GLU A 125 -1.84 -13.93 -6.90
CA GLU A 125 -0.82 -12.96 -7.32
C GLU A 125 -1.15 -12.40 -8.70
N LYS A 126 -1.47 -13.25 -9.69
CA LYS A 126 -1.85 -12.78 -11.04
C LYS A 126 -3.17 -12.02 -11.07
N LEU A 127 -4.14 -12.43 -10.28
CA LEU A 127 -5.37 -11.65 -10.11
C LEU A 127 -5.08 -10.33 -9.39
N PHE A 128 -4.16 -10.26 -8.44
CA PHE A 128 -3.79 -9.05 -7.72
C PHE A 128 -3.03 -8.07 -8.62
N GLU A 129 -2.00 -8.54 -9.35
CA GLU A 129 -1.29 -7.76 -10.39
C GLU A 129 -2.27 -7.17 -11.40
N ARG A 130 -3.34 -7.89 -11.72
CA ARG A 130 -4.36 -7.50 -12.69
C ARG A 130 -5.58 -6.80 -12.04
N GLY A 131 -5.57 -6.62 -10.72
CA GLY A 131 -6.59 -5.88 -9.95
C GLY A 131 -7.96 -6.56 -9.82
N VAL A 132 -8.03 -7.90 -9.86
CA VAL A 132 -9.25 -8.71 -9.99
C VAL A 132 -9.69 -9.39 -8.68
N VAL A 133 -8.81 -9.58 -7.69
CA VAL A 133 -9.16 -10.30 -6.44
C VAL A 133 -10.29 -9.57 -5.70
N ARG A 134 -11.43 -10.23 -5.52
CA ARG A 134 -12.56 -9.77 -4.70
C ARG A 134 -12.59 -10.56 -3.39
N VAL A 135 -12.20 -9.93 -2.28
CA VAL A 135 -12.45 -10.47 -0.94
C VAL A 135 -13.91 -10.17 -0.57
N GLN A 136 -14.68 -11.21 -0.23
CA GLN A 136 -16.07 -11.08 0.20
C GLN A 136 -16.20 -10.35 1.55
N ARG A 137 -16.49 -9.05 1.51
CA ARG A 137 -17.38 -8.34 2.45
C ARG A 137 -18.20 -7.34 1.65
N LYS A 138 -19.51 -7.28 1.93
CA LYS A 138 -20.55 -6.49 1.23
C LYS A 138 -20.07 -5.06 0.87
N GLU A 139 -20.11 -4.76 -0.43
CA GLU A 139 -20.13 -3.47 -1.17
C GLU A 139 -19.53 -2.21 -0.51
N VAL A 140 -18.67 -1.40 -1.15
CA VAL A 140 -18.94 -0.68 -2.41
C VAL A 140 -17.68 -0.47 -3.27
N HIS A 141 -17.84 -0.70 -4.57
CA HIS A 141 -16.96 -0.23 -5.63
C HIS A 141 -17.15 1.28 -5.85
N THR A 142 -16.08 2.03 -5.72
CA THR A 142 -15.76 3.08 -6.69
C THR A 142 -14.27 2.96 -6.97
N LYS A 143 -13.91 2.61 -8.21
CA LYS A 143 -12.54 2.81 -8.71
C LYS A 143 -12.25 4.30 -8.60
N THR A 144 -11.68 4.74 -7.49
CA THR A 144 -11.04 6.05 -7.44
C THR A 144 -9.87 5.97 -8.41
N GLN A 145 -9.96 6.69 -9.53
CA GLN A 145 -8.81 6.90 -10.43
C GLN A 145 -7.66 7.65 -9.73
N ILE A 146 -7.95 8.20 -8.54
CA ILE A 146 -7.01 8.90 -7.69
C ILE A 146 -6.18 7.85 -6.95
N PRO A 147 -4.85 7.81 -7.14
CA PRO A 147 -3.98 6.96 -6.34
C PRO A 147 -4.07 7.42 -4.88
N ILE A 148 -4.41 6.48 -4.00
CA ILE A 148 -4.56 6.76 -2.58
C ILE A 148 -3.17 6.72 -1.92
N GLN A 149 -2.83 7.76 -1.17
CA GLN A 149 -1.62 7.80 -0.36
C GLN A 149 -1.80 6.87 0.85
N LEU A 150 -1.07 5.77 0.83
CA LEU A 150 -1.01 4.82 1.93
C LEU A 150 -0.03 5.33 3.00
N MET A 151 -0.18 4.83 4.23
CA MET A 151 0.67 5.23 5.33
C MET A 151 2.01 4.52 5.19
N GLU A 152 3.04 5.33 4.93
CA GLU A 152 4.43 4.90 4.82
C GLU A 152 5.20 5.39 6.02
N PHE A 153 6.06 4.52 6.56
CA PHE A 153 6.88 4.84 7.72
C PHE A 153 8.34 5.04 7.32
N GLN A 154 8.99 5.96 8.02
CA GLN A 154 10.39 6.27 7.84
C GLN A 154 11.10 6.16 9.18
N GLU A 155 12.18 5.38 9.21
CA GLU A 155 13.04 5.31 10.38
C GLU A 155 13.71 6.66 10.61
N ILE A 156 13.56 7.17 11.83
CA ILE A 156 14.24 8.35 12.36
C ILE A 156 15.35 7.85 13.28
N PRO A 157 16.63 8.15 12.97
CA PRO A 157 17.73 7.58 13.73
C PRO A 157 17.74 8.08 15.18
N ALA A 158 18.22 7.24 16.10
CA ALA A 158 18.57 7.70 17.46
C ALA A 158 19.59 8.85 17.41
N GLY A 159 19.75 9.58 18.51
CA GLY A 159 20.82 10.56 18.65
C GLY A 159 20.44 11.83 19.39
N GLU A 160 21.41 12.72 19.47
CA GLU A 160 21.30 14.00 20.16
C GLU A 160 20.97 15.13 19.19
N PHE A 161 20.18 16.09 19.63
CA PHE A 161 19.90 17.32 18.89
C PHE A 161 19.61 18.49 19.85
N TRP A 162 19.66 19.70 19.32
CA TRP A 162 19.25 20.90 20.05
C TRP A 162 17.76 21.15 19.81
N MET A 163 16.97 21.05 20.88
CA MET A 163 15.54 21.33 20.87
C MET A 163 15.28 22.77 21.30
N GLY A 164 14.33 23.45 20.68
CA GLY A 164 13.93 24.84 20.95
C GLY A 164 14.65 25.88 20.09
N GLU A 165 14.36 27.15 20.37
CA GLU A 165 14.97 28.30 19.68
C GLU A 165 15.35 29.42 20.67
N GLU A 166 16.06 30.44 20.19
CA GLU A 166 16.27 31.75 20.84
C GLU A 166 16.54 31.72 22.35
N GLY A 167 17.73 31.28 22.77
CA GLY A 167 18.17 31.31 24.18
C GLY A 167 17.47 30.30 25.09
N LYS A 168 16.50 29.52 24.57
CA LYS A 168 15.82 28.43 25.25
C LYS A 168 16.16 27.05 24.66
N LYS A 169 17.25 26.97 23.89
CA LYS A 169 17.74 25.71 23.35
C LYS A 169 18.19 24.79 24.49
N ARG A 170 17.77 23.53 24.43
CA ARG A 170 18.24 22.46 25.34
C ARG A 170 18.70 21.26 24.53
N LYS A 171 19.70 20.55 25.05
CA LYS A 171 20.18 19.33 24.41
C LYS A 171 19.26 18.17 24.80
N VAL A 172 18.77 17.45 23.81
CA VAL A 172 17.87 16.29 23.96
C VAL A 172 18.51 15.08 23.31
N ARG A 173 18.28 13.90 23.89
CA ARG A 173 18.73 12.62 23.34
C ARG A 173 17.54 11.71 23.11
N ILE A 174 17.38 11.25 21.88
CA ILE A 174 16.50 10.13 21.55
C ILE A 174 17.34 8.85 21.61
N GLU A 175 16.99 7.94 22.53
CA GLU A 175 17.80 6.75 22.84
C GLU A 175 17.73 5.66 21.77
N LYS A 176 16.57 5.50 21.12
CA LYS A 176 16.33 4.45 20.13
C LYS A 176 15.78 5.05 18.83
N PRO A 177 16.13 4.47 17.67
CA PRO A 177 15.43 4.83 16.45
C PRO A 177 13.95 4.51 16.62
N TYR A 178 13.12 5.25 15.89
CA TYR A 178 11.68 5.05 15.86
C TYR A 178 11.19 5.34 14.45
N GLU A 179 10.09 4.73 14.06
CA GLU A 179 9.51 4.98 12.74
C GLU A 179 8.39 6.01 12.85
N MET A 180 8.38 6.99 11.95
CA MET A 180 7.36 8.04 11.88
C MET A 180 6.71 8.04 10.51
N ALA A 181 5.40 8.27 10.46
CA ALA A 181 4.71 8.38 9.18
C ALA A 181 5.31 9.53 8.34
N ARG A 182 5.61 9.23 7.07
CA ARG A 182 6.22 10.17 6.12
C ARG A 182 5.36 11.40 5.87
N PHE A 183 4.05 11.22 5.96
CA PHE A 183 3.02 12.22 5.71
C PHE A 183 2.15 12.41 6.94
N GLN A 184 1.39 13.50 6.98
CA GLN A 184 0.26 13.64 7.89
C GLN A 184 -0.78 12.53 7.61
N LEU A 185 -1.49 12.08 8.65
CA LEU A 185 -2.55 11.10 8.48
C LEU A 185 -3.62 11.67 7.55
N THR A 186 -4.02 10.91 6.53
CA THR A 186 -4.97 11.40 5.52
C THR A 186 -6.42 11.14 5.90
N GLN A 187 -7.35 11.85 5.25
CA GLN A 187 -8.79 11.62 5.41
C GLN A 187 -9.16 10.16 5.10
N TRP A 188 -8.57 9.57 4.05
CA TRP A 188 -8.80 8.16 3.71
C TRP A 188 -8.38 7.21 4.83
N GLN A 189 -7.17 7.39 5.35
CA GLN A 189 -6.61 6.53 6.39
C GLN A 189 -7.43 6.62 7.68
N TRP A 190 -7.84 7.83 8.07
CA TRP A 190 -8.78 8.03 9.18
C TRP A 190 -10.10 7.29 8.93
N THR A 191 -10.73 7.53 7.78
CA THR A 191 -12.03 6.97 7.47
C THR A 191 -12.03 5.44 7.39
N LYS A 192 -10.96 4.83 6.89
CA LYS A 192 -10.82 3.37 6.88
C LYS A 192 -10.76 2.77 8.28
N VAL A 193 -10.04 3.39 9.20
CA VAL A 193 -9.89 2.88 10.57
C VAL A 193 -11.11 3.20 11.43
N VAL A 194 -11.66 4.41 11.30
CA VAL A 194 -12.70 4.91 12.22
C VAL A 194 -14.11 4.66 11.70
N GLY A 195 -14.32 4.71 10.38
CA GLY A 195 -15.63 4.56 9.75
C GLY A 195 -16.38 5.89 9.53
N GLU A 196 -15.72 7.03 9.68
CA GLU A 196 -16.28 8.37 9.45
C GLU A 196 -15.21 9.36 8.96
N ASN A 197 -15.62 10.56 8.51
CA ASN A 197 -14.70 11.64 8.16
C ASN A 197 -15.13 12.95 8.83
N PRO A 198 -14.39 13.46 9.83
CA PRO A 198 -14.74 14.70 10.53
C PRO A 198 -14.28 15.97 9.80
N SER A 199 -13.42 15.82 8.78
CA SER A 199 -12.73 16.90 8.07
C SER A 199 -13.70 17.92 7.46
N GLU A 200 -13.30 19.18 7.45
CA GLU A 200 -14.01 20.26 6.76
C GLU A 200 -13.73 20.27 5.25
N PHE A 201 -12.47 20.06 4.87
CA PHE A 201 -12.01 20.21 3.49
C PHE A 201 -12.27 18.96 2.66
N ILE A 202 -13.54 18.61 2.49
CA ILE A 202 -14.01 17.40 1.80
C ILE A 202 -14.43 17.63 0.34
N TYR A 203 -14.38 18.88 -0.13
CA TYR A 203 -14.70 19.29 -1.50
C TYR A 203 -13.46 19.81 -2.24
N GLY A 204 -13.22 19.25 -3.41
CA GLY A 204 -12.14 19.64 -4.31
C GLY A 204 -12.00 18.69 -5.50
N PRO A 205 -10.95 18.85 -6.32
CA PRO A 205 -10.77 18.09 -7.55
C PRO A 205 -10.58 16.59 -7.32
N GLU A 206 -10.07 16.20 -6.15
CA GLU A 206 -9.86 14.81 -5.75
C GLU A 206 -10.97 14.28 -4.83
N SER A 207 -12.10 14.97 -4.71
CA SER A 207 -13.19 14.50 -3.86
C SER A 207 -13.77 13.18 -4.34
N ILE A 208 -13.93 12.24 -3.40
CA ILE A 208 -14.55 10.94 -3.61
C ILE A 208 -15.72 10.76 -2.64
N GLU A 209 -16.60 9.83 -2.96
CA GLU A 209 -17.66 9.38 -2.06
C GLU A 209 -17.63 7.86 -2.00
N VAL A 210 -17.54 7.32 -0.79
CA VAL A 210 -17.53 5.88 -0.53
C VAL A 210 -18.66 5.52 0.44
N GLU A 211 -19.09 4.26 0.41
CA GLU A 211 -20.04 3.75 1.40
C GLU A 211 -19.30 2.88 2.41
N ILE A 212 -19.46 3.17 3.70
CA ILE A 212 -18.92 2.39 4.82
C ILE A 212 -20.06 2.19 5.82
N ASP A 213 -20.33 0.93 6.18
CA ASP A 213 -21.41 0.57 7.10
C ASP A 213 -22.78 1.17 6.74
N GLY A 214 -23.08 1.23 5.43
CA GLY A 214 -24.32 1.81 4.91
C GLY A 214 -24.40 3.34 4.97
N LYS A 215 -23.30 4.03 5.31
CA LYS A 215 -23.19 5.50 5.32
C LYS A 215 -22.33 5.96 4.15
N LYS A 216 -22.85 6.93 3.40
CA LYS A 216 -22.08 7.64 2.37
C LYS A 216 -21.17 8.67 3.02
N ILE A 217 -19.86 8.52 2.81
CA ILE A 217 -18.84 9.39 3.37
C ILE A 217 -18.09 10.03 2.21
N ARG A 218 -18.06 11.37 2.23
CA ARG A 218 -17.31 12.19 1.26
C ARG A 218 -16.00 12.64 1.87
N MET A 219 -14.96 12.71 1.06
CA MET A 219 -13.63 13.14 1.49
C MET A 219 -12.79 13.63 0.32
N GLN A 220 -11.71 14.36 0.63
CA GLN A 220 -10.54 14.43 -0.25
C GLN A 220 -9.49 13.44 0.30
N PRO A 221 -9.32 12.26 -0.33
CA PRO A 221 -8.72 11.11 0.33
C PRO A 221 -7.26 11.32 0.74
N ASN A 222 -6.51 12.13 -0.01
CA ASN A 222 -5.09 12.38 0.21
C ASN A 222 -4.81 13.71 0.93
N HIS A 223 -5.84 14.48 1.30
CA HIS A 223 -5.66 15.61 2.22
C HIS A 223 -5.44 15.09 3.64
N PRO A 224 -4.75 15.85 4.52
CA PRO A 224 -4.67 15.49 5.92
C PRO A 224 -6.07 15.46 6.53
N VAL A 225 -6.30 14.54 7.46
CA VAL A 225 -7.47 14.61 8.33
C VAL A 225 -7.33 15.80 9.26
N GLU A 226 -8.41 16.57 9.39
CA GLU A 226 -8.52 17.69 10.32
C GLU A 226 -9.90 17.68 10.99
N LYS A 227 -10.16 18.65 11.89
CA LYS A 227 -11.30 18.64 12.81
C LYS A 227 -11.36 17.40 13.70
N ILE A 228 -10.18 16.98 14.15
CA ILE A 228 -10.02 15.91 15.14
C ILE A 228 -9.47 16.49 16.44
N ALA A 229 -10.12 16.13 17.54
CA ALA A 229 -9.64 16.42 18.88
C ALA A 229 -8.44 15.51 19.22
N TRP A 230 -7.65 15.90 20.21
CA TRP A 230 -6.58 15.03 20.72
C TRP A 230 -7.17 13.71 21.26
N ASP A 231 -8.32 13.81 21.94
CA ASP A 231 -9.06 12.66 22.47
C ASP A 231 -9.53 11.71 21.34
N ASP A 232 -9.92 12.23 20.17
CA ASP A 232 -10.30 11.38 19.02
C ASP A 232 -9.09 10.56 18.52
N VAL A 233 -7.89 11.12 18.60
CA VAL A 233 -6.67 10.38 18.22
C VAL A 233 -6.35 9.31 19.26
N HIS A 234 -6.32 9.70 20.54
CA HIS A 234 -5.86 8.87 21.65
C HIS A 234 -6.87 7.77 22.04
N ASP A 235 -8.16 8.09 22.10
CA ASP A 235 -9.18 7.19 22.63
C ASP A 235 -9.95 6.44 21.53
N LEU A 236 -9.86 6.89 20.28
CA LEU A 236 -10.60 6.30 19.16
C LEU A 236 -9.70 5.76 18.05
N PHE A 237 -8.90 6.61 17.38
CA PHE A 237 -8.12 6.17 16.22
C PHE A 237 -7.00 5.18 16.59
N LEU A 238 -6.09 5.57 17.50
CA LEU A 238 -4.93 4.74 17.86
C LEU A 238 -5.34 3.39 18.46
N PRO A 239 -6.33 3.30 19.39
CA PRO A 239 -6.79 2.02 19.90
C PRO A 239 -7.39 1.13 18.82
N LYS A 240 -8.14 1.69 17.86
CA LYS A 240 -8.67 0.93 16.72
C LYS A 240 -7.55 0.41 15.82
N LEU A 241 -6.59 1.26 15.45
CA LEU A 241 -5.45 0.85 14.61
C LEU A 241 -4.60 -0.24 15.29
N ASN A 242 -4.31 -0.08 16.58
CA ASN A 242 -3.58 -1.09 17.38
C ASN A 242 -4.37 -2.39 17.53
N ALA A 243 -5.70 -2.32 17.62
CA ALA A 243 -6.53 -3.53 17.63
C ALA A 243 -6.51 -4.27 16.29
N LEU A 244 -6.50 -3.54 15.16
CA LEU A 244 -6.32 -4.14 13.82
C LEU A 244 -4.94 -4.81 13.71
N SER A 245 -3.90 -4.13 14.17
CA SER A 245 -2.51 -4.64 14.22
C SER A 245 -2.37 -5.94 15.00
N ASN A 246 -2.91 -5.97 16.23
CA ASN A 246 -2.82 -7.15 17.08
C ASN A 246 -3.61 -8.35 16.54
N LYS A 247 -4.72 -8.08 15.84
CA LYS A 247 -5.56 -9.13 15.24
C LYS A 247 -5.11 -9.58 13.87
N ASP A 248 -4.13 -8.91 13.27
CA ASP A 248 -3.73 -9.07 11.88
C ASP A 248 -4.95 -8.93 10.93
N ASP A 249 -5.81 -7.95 11.20
CA ASP A 249 -7.02 -7.73 10.40
C ASP A 249 -6.64 -7.19 9.02
N SER A 250 -7.17 -7.77 7.94
CA SER A 250 -6.82 -7.40 6.57
C SER A 250 -7.00 -5.91 6.26
N LEU A 251 -7.88 -5.22 6.98
CA LEU A 251 -8.09 -3.78 6.86
C LEU A 251 -6.83 -2.96 7.15
N ILE A 252 -5.92 -3.43 8.01
CA ILE A 252 -4.69 -2.68 8.30
C ILE A 252 -3.78 -2.57 7.07
N TYR A 253 -3.79 -3.57 6.18
CA TYR A 253 -3.00 -3.55 4.95
C TYR A 253 -3.60 -2.64 3.86
N GLU A 254 -4.88 -2.23 4.00
CA GLU A 254 -5.48 -1.18 3.16
C GLU A 254 -5.00 0.23 3.54
N VAL A 255 -4.37 0.39 4.72
CA VAL A 255 -3.83 1.67 5.19
C VAL A 255 -2.31 1.65 5.34
N ILE A 256 -1.71 0.53 5.74
CA ILE A 256 -0.27 0.33 5.99
C ILE A 256 0.17 -0.96 5.28
N PRO A 257 0.66 -0.89 4.03
CA PRO A 257 0.95 -2.08 3.22
C PRO A 257 2.06 -2.96 3.78
N ASP A 258 3.04 -2.35 4.45
CA ASP A 258 4.19 -3.02 5.06
C ASP A 258 3.97 -3.33 6.55
N HIS A 259 2.70 -3.42 6.98
CA HIS A 259 2.36 -3.67 8.37
C HIS A 259 3.01 -4.95 8.91
N ILE A 260 3.56 -4.87 10.13
CA ILE A 260 4.09 -6.00 10.88
C ILE A 260 3.10 -6.32 12.02
N GLN A 261 2.54 -7.53 12.02
CA GLN A 261 1.60 -7.98 13.04
C GLN A 261 2.12 -7.68 14.45
N GLY A 262 1.28 -7.04 15.27
CA GLY A 262 1.61 -6.68 16.65
C GLY A 262 2.44 -5.41 16.81
N ALA A 263 2.75 -4.69 15.71
CA ALA A 263 3.34 -3.36 15.81
C ALA A 263 2.41 -2.39 16.56
N LEU A 264 3.02 -1.51 17.36
CA LEU A 264 2.33 -0.51 18.15
C LEU A 264 2.41 0.87 17.46
N TYR A 265 1.27 1.53 17.38
CA TYR A 265 1.13 2.89 16.87
C TYR A 265 0.76 3.85 17.99
N ASP A 266 1.41 5.01 18.03
CA ASP A 266 1.21 6.04 19.06
C ASP A 266 1.45 7.45 18.47
N LEU A 267 1.08 8.49 19.23
CA LEU A 267 1.50 9.86 18.95
C LEU A 267 3.00 10.04 19.22
N PRO A 268 3.72 10.85 18.43
CA PRO A 268 5.07 11.26 18.78
C PRO A 268 5.07 12.10 20.06
N THR A 269 6.15 12.02 20.84
CA THR A 269 6.44 13.08 21.81
C THR A 269 6.86 14.35 21.08
N GLU A 270 6.80 15.50 21.76
CA GLU A 270 7.25 16.78 21.24
C GLU A 270 8.74 16.72 20.84
N GLU A 271 9.55 15.99 21.61
CA GLU A 271 10.96 15.78 21.35
C GLU A 271 11.21 14.93 20.10
N GLN A 272 10.45 13.84 19.93
CA GLN A 272 10.50 13.03 18.72
C GLN A 272 10.08 13.88 17.51
N TRP A 273 8.95 14.56 17.60
CA TRP A 273 8.46 15.41 16.52
C TRP A 273 9.48 16.46 16.09
N GLU A 274 10.08 17.20 17.04
CA GLU A 274 11.06 18.24 16.70
C GLU A 274 12.34 17.65 16.09
N ARG A 275 12.80 16.50 16.59
CA ARG A 275 13.94 15.80 16.00
C ARG A 275 13.66 15.45 14.54
N ALA A 276 12.48 14.89 14.29
CA ALA A 276 12.03 14.48 12.98
C ALA A 276 11.91 15.69 12.04
N ALA A 277 11.36 16.80 12.53
CA ALA A 277 11.23 18.04 11.77
C ALA A 277 12.60 18.61 11.38
N ARG A 278 13.54 18.67 12.33
CA ARG A 278 14.90 19.21 12.11
C ARG A 278 15.75 18.39 11.15
N ALA A 279 15.54 17.09 11.07
CA ALA A 279 16.25 16.18 10.17
C ALA A 279 17.78 16.35 10.18
N GLY A 280 18.36 16.51 11.36
CA GLY A 280 19.81 16.67 11.56
C GLY A 280 20.34 18.11 11.50
N THR A 281 19.49 19.09 11.23
CA THR A 281 19.85 20.51 11.23
C THR A 281 19.59 21.19 12.59
N ASP A 282 20.28 22.30 12.85
CA ASP A 282 19.99 23.21 13.99
C ASP A 282 19.45 24.59 13.53
N THR A 283 19.00 24.65 12.28
CA THR A 283 18.46 25.84 11.61
C THR A 283 16.99 26.08 11.98
N VAL A 284 16.47 27.23 11.58
CA VAL A 284 15.09 27.68 11.82
C VAL A 284 14.06 26.73 11.18
N TYR A 285 14.33 26.31 9.94
CA TYR A 285 13.59 25.28 9.21
C TYR A 285 14.52 24.11 8.87
N SER A 286 13.96 22.97 8.46
CA SER A 286 14.75 21.79 8.06
C SER A 286 15.63 22.00 6.84
N PHE A 287 15.35 23.04 6.05
CA PHE A 287 16.04 23.40 4.82
C PHE A 287 16.97 24.63 4.99
N GLY A 288 17.10 25.18 6.19
CA GLY A 288 17.92 26.36 6.47
C GLY A 288 17.18 27.47 7.18
N ASP A 289 17.75 28.68 7.15
CA ASP A 289 17.25 29.86 7.86
C ASP A 289 16.48 30.85 6.97
N ASP A 290 16.49 30.63 5.64
CA ASP A 290 15.85 31.53 4.67
C ASP A 290 14.35 31.24 4.52
N GLU A 291 13.50 32.13 5.05
CA GLU A 291 12.04 32.05 4.90
C GLU A 291 11.59 32.05 3.43
N ALA A 292 12.37 32.63 2.50
CA ALA A 292 12.00 32.67 1.08
C ALA A 292 11.89 31.27 0.45
N GLU A 293 12.54 30.26 1.04
CA GLU A 293 12.47 28.87 0.58
C GLU A 293 11.21 28.14 1.09
N LEU A 294 10.53 28.67 2.11
CA LEU A 294 9.38 28.03 2.75
C LEU A 294 8.25 27.59 1.78
N PRO A 295 7.88 28.35 0.73
CA PRO A 295 6.86 27.91 -0.24
C PRO A 295 7.17 26.60 -0.99
N LYS A 296 8.44 26.16 -1.01
CA LYS A 296 8.86 24.88 -1.59
C LYS A 296 8.61 23.70 -0.65
N TYR A 297 8.53 23.94 0.66
CA TYR A 297 8.44 22.94 1.72
C TYR A 297 7.10 22.94 2.47
N ALA A 298 6.28 23.99 2.30
CA ALA A 298 5.11 24.22 3.12
C ALA A 298 3.87 24.70 2.36
N TRP A 299 2.71 24.28 2.84
CA TRP A 299 1.42 24.94 2.62
C TRP A 299 1.07 25.83 3.82
N PHE A 300 0.92 27.12 3.58
CA PHE A 300 0.73 28.14 4.62
C PHE A 300 -0.05 29.35 4.08
N SER A 301 -0.31 30.36 4.91
CA SER A 301 -1.27 31.43 4.59
C SER A 301 -1.03 32.13 3.25
N LYS A 302 0.22 32.22 2.79
CA LYS A 302 0.59 32.89 1.53
C LYS A 302 0.34 32.05 0.27
N ASN A 303 0.25 30.71 0.37
CA ASN A 303 0.16 29.83 -0.81
C ASN A 303 -0.91 28.73 -0.72
N ALA A 304 -1.56 28.55 0.43
CA ALA A 304 -2.52 27.47 0.65
C ALA A 304 -3.94 27.79 0.17
N ASN A 305 -4.22 29.04 -0.24
CA ASN A 305 -5.54 29.49 -0.71
C ASN A 305 -6.70 29.18 0.26
N GLY A 306 -6.43 29.20 1.56
CA GLY A 306 -7.46 29.04 2.59
C GLY A 306 -7.92 27.59 2.85
N SER A 307 -7.17 26.58 2.40
CA SER A 307 -7.49 25.17 2.66
C SER A 307 -6.25 24.31 2.90
N THR A 308 -6.47 23.08 3.38
CA THR A 308 -5.45 22.02 3.32
C THR A 308 -5.18 21.61 1.87
N HIS A 309 -4.09 20.90 1.65
CA HIS A 309 -3.67 20.34 0.36
C HIS A 309 -3.33 18.86 0.51
N VAL A 310 -3.31 18.15 -0.62
CA VAL A 310 -2.79 16.79 -0.73
C VAL A 310 -1.41 16.72 -0.08
N VAL A 311 -1.21 15.72 0.78
CA VAL A 311 0.06 15.49 1.46
C VAL A 311 1.17 15.19 0.45
N GLY A 312 2.41 15.56 0.77
CA GLY A 312 3.56 15.18 -0.04
C GLY A 312 3.76 15.98 -1.34
N LEU A 313 2.97 17.03 -1.60
CA LEU A 313 3.15 17.89 -2.78
C LEU A 313 4.28 18.93 -2.65
N LYS A 314 4.88 19.06 -1.46
CA LYS A 314 6.03 19.92 -1.18
C LYS A 314 7.30 19.09 -1.03
N LEU A 315 8.46 19.74 -0.99
CA LEU A 315 9.72 19.02 -0.79
C LEU A 315 9.80 18.42 0.63
N PRO A 316 10.33 17.20 0.78
CA PRO A 316 10.57 16.61 2.08
C PRO A 316 11.81 17.22 2.75
N ASN A 317 11.94 16.99 4.07
CA ASN A 317 13.19 17.24 4.77
C ASN A 317 14.25 16.14 4.51
N ALA A 318 15.44 16.26 5.10
CA ALA A 318 16.55 15.33 4.88
C ALA A 318 16.29 13.90 5.39
N PHE A 319 15.27 13.68 6.22
CA PHE A 319 14.82 12.36 6.63
C PHE A 319 13.74 11.78 5.71
N GLY A 320 13.26 12.53 4.72
CA GLY A 320 12.21 12.05 3.80
C GLY A 320 10.79 12.24 4.34
N LEU A 321 10.61 13.11 5.35
CA LEU A 321 9.30 13.49 5.88
C LEU A 321 8.77 14.74 5.18
N PHE A 322 7.49 14.72 4.85
CA PHE A 322 6.78 15.79 4.16
C PHE A 322 5.92 16.59 5.13
N ASP A 323 5.56 17.81 4.74
CA ASP A 323 4.59 18.68 5.44
C ASP A 323 4.95 19.01 6.91
N MET A 324 6.22 18.83 7.31
CA MET A 324 6.70 19.16 8.66
C MET A 324 6.64 20.66 8.98
N HIS A 325 6.45 21.50 7.97
CA HIS A 325 6.42 22.96 8.07
C HIS A 325 5.09 23.54 7.56
N GLY A 326 3.96 22.85 7.64
CA GLY A 326 2.66 23.43 7.28
C GLY A 326 1.58 22.40 6.99
N ASN A 327 0.62 22.79 6.14
CA ASN A 327 -0.62 22.07 5.86
C ASN A 327 -1.54 22.02 7.08
N VAL A 328 -1.35 21.13 8.04
CA VAL A 328 -2.03 21.17 9.35
C VAL A 328 -1.03 21.15 10.49
N GLN A 329 -1.43 21.71 11.62
CA GLN A 329 -0.69 21.52 12.87
C GLN A 329 -0.85 20.06 13.29
N GLU A 330 0.12 19.52 14.02
CA GLU A 330 0.13 18.12 14.38
C GLU A 330 0.10 17.95 15.89
N TRP A 331 -0.90 17.22 16.38
CA TRP A 331 -0.96 16.75 17.76
C TRP A 331 0.28 15.93 18.10
N VAL A 332 0.79 16.15 19.31
CA VAL A 332 1.82 15.31 19.94
C VAL A 332 1.32 14.84 21.31
N LYS A 333 2.03 13.90 21.92
CA LYS A 333 1.65 13.29 23.20
C LYS A 333 1.70 14.29 24.37
N ASP A 334 2.62 15.24 24.30
CA ASP A 334 2.96 16.16 25.38
C ASP A 334 1.87 17.20 25.66
N LYS A 335 1.85 17.64 26.93
CA LYS A 335 0.96 18.71 27.42
C LYS A 335 1.71 20.02 27.63
N SER A 336 0.94 21.10 27.67
CA SER A 336 1.35 22.45 28.01
C SER A 336 0.35 23.06 28.97
N GLY A 337 0.52 22.81 30.27
CA GLY A 337 -0.51 23.13 31.26
C GLY A 337 -1.69 22.17 31.15
N SER A 338 -2.91 22.70 31.00
CA SER A 338 -4.13 21.91 30.75
C SER A 338 -4.25 21.40 29.32
N ASP A 339 -3.50 21.99 28.40
CA ASP A 339 -3.68 21.83 26.96
C ASP A 339 -2.69 20.80 26.39
N HIS A 340 -2.97 20.30 25.20
CA HIS A 340 -2.06 19.45 24.44
C HIS A 340 -1.26 20.25 23.43
N VAL A 341 -0.04 19.81 23.18
CA VAL A 341 0.90 20.49 22.29
C VAL A 341 0.58 20.17 20.85
N VAL A 342 0.72 21.19 19.99
CA VAL A 342 0.74 21.03 18.54
C VAL A 342 1.99 21.64 17.92
N ARG A 343 2.45 21.05 16.82
CA ARG A 343 3.69 21.46 16.12
C ARG A 343 3.45 21.64 14.61
N GLY A 344 4.45 22.15 13.90
CA GLY A 344 4.50 22.21 12.42
C GLY A 344 3.85 23.44 11.77
N GLY A 345 2.91 24.10 12.45
CA GLY A 345 2.14 25.20 11.85
C GLY A 345 1.08 24.67 10.88
N GLY A 346 0.43 25.52 10.08
CA GLY A 346 -0.66 25.08 9.22
C GLY A 346 -1.02 26.08 8.13
N TRP A 347 -1.93 25.67 7.25
CA TRP A 347 -2.36 26.39 6.06
C TRP A 347 -2.82 27.82 6.33
N HIS A 348 -3.33 28.11 7.52
CA HIS A 348 -3.87 29.41 7.93
C HIS A 348 -2.82 30.33 8.58
N LEU A 349 -1.60 29.85 8.83
CA LEU A 349 -0.58 30.58 9.58
C LEU A 349 0.50 31.20 8.68
N ASN A 350 1.08 32.30 9.14
CA ASN A 350 2.27 32.92 8.53
C ASN A 350 3.53 32.12 8.86
N ALA A 351 4.69 32.44 8.29
CA ALA A 351 5.90 31.61 8.40
C ALA A 351 6.45 31.34 9.82
N LYS A 352 6.19 32.21 10.81
CA LYS A 352 6.83 32.11 12.13
C LYS A 352 6.43 30.84 12.92
N PRO A 353 5.16 30.42 13.01
CA PRO A 353 4.80 29.17 13.70
C PRO A 353 5.22 27.89 12.95
N LEU A 354 5.68 27.98 11.70
CA LEU A 354 6.06 26.83 10.86
C LEU A 354 7.51 26.38 11.08
N ARG A 355 8.27 27.09 11.93
CA ARG A 355 9.65 26.77 12.28
C ARG A 355 9.73 25.39 12.95
N SER A 356 10.89 24.75 12.90
CA SER A 356 11.10 23.44 13.54
C SER A 356 10.76 23.47 15.03
N ALA A 357 11.07 24.57 15.73
CA ALA A 357 10.74 24.81 17.13
C ALA A 357 9.34 25.44 17.36
N GLY A 358 8.59 25.74 16.29
CA GLY A 358 7.30 26.41 16.34
C GLY A 358 6.24 25.59 17.08
N ARG A 359 5.70 26.15 18.15
CA ARG A 359 4.84 25.43 19.10
C ARG A 359 3.53 26.16 19.34
N GLY A 360 2.44 25.42 19.35
CA GLY A 360 1.13 25.86 19.86
C GLY A 360 0.60 24.88 20.90
N SER A 361 -0.57 25.20 21.47
CA SER A 361 -1.32 24.27 22.29
C SER A 361 -2.81 24.55 22.20
N TRP A 362 -3.62 23.51 22.37
CA TRP A 362 -5.07 23.57 22.31
C TRP A 362 -5.67 22.61 23.35
N GLY A 363 -6.91 22.86 23.76
CA GLY A 363 -7.65 21.94 24.64
C GLY A 363 -7.77 20.56 24.00
N ALA A 364 -7.84 19.51 24.81
CA ALA A 364 -7.89 18.13 24.33
C ALA A 364 -9.11 17.86 23.41
N ASP A 365 -10.21 18.59 23.63
CA ASP A 365 -11.48 18.54 22.91
C ASP A 365 -11.54 19.50 21.69
N SER A 366 -10.49 20.28 21.44
CA SER A 366 -10.46 21.27 20.37
C SER A 366 -10.28 20.60 19.00
N CYS A 367 -11.24 20.77 18.10
CA CYS A 367 -11.25 20.12 16.78
C CYS A 367 -11.27 21.14 15.62
N GLY A 368 -10.26 22.00 15.53
CA GLY A 368 -10.15 22.98 14.44
C GLY A 368 -9.83 22.35 13.09
N ASN A 369 -10.23 23.00 11.98
CA ASN A 369 -9.91 22.58 10.59
C ASN A 369 -8.44 22.78 10.18
N TYR A 370 -7.57 22.88 11.17
CA TYR A 370 -6.16 23.19 11.02
C TYR A 370 -5.26 22.32 11.92
N VAL A 371 -5.84 21.35 12.62
CA VAL A 371 -5.08 20.38 13.44
C VAL A 371 -5.40 18.97 12.97
N GLY A 372 -4.35 18.22 12.65
CA GLY A 372 -4.35 16.80 12.39
C GLY A 372 -3.26 16.13 13.24
N PHE A 373 -2.66 15.04 12.74
CA PHE A 373 -1.51 14.39 13.37
C PHE A 373 -0.79 13.46 12.39
N ARG A 374 0.34 12.91 12.84
CA ARG A 374 0.98 11.75 12.19
C ARG A 374 1.40 10.72 13.22
N PRO A 375 1.18 9.42 12.99
CA PRO A 375 1.53 8.37 13.95
C PRO A 375 3.02 8.00 13.91
N LEU A 376 3.51 7.44 15.02
CA LEU A 376 4.72 6.64 15.10
C LEU A 376 4.38 5.15 14.99
N ARG A 377 5.35 4.33 14.57
CA ARG A 377 5.32 2.86 14.61
C ARG A 377 6.49 2.34 15.45
N THR A 378 6.20 1.40 16.33
CA THR A 378 7.19 0.61 17.07
C THR A 378 6.95 -0.86 16.78
N ASN A 379 7.97 -1.54 16.26
CA ASN A 379 7.90 -2.97 15.95
C ASN A 379 7.97 -3.80 17.25
N PRO A 380 7.31 -4.97 17.29
CA PRO A 380 7.16 -5.79 18.51
C PRO A 380 8.47 -6.36 19.07
#